data_AF-A0A386B261-F1
#
_entry.id   AF-A0A386B261-F1
#
_cell.length_a   1.000
_cell.length_b   1.000
_cell.length_c   1.000
_cell.angle_alpha   90.00
_cell.angle_beta   90.00
_cell.angle_gamma   90.00
#
_symmetry.space_group_name_H-M   'P 1'
#
loop_
_entity.id
_entity.type
_entity.pdbx_description
1 polymer ?
#
loop_
_entity_poly.entity_id
_entity_poly.type
_entity_poly.pdbx_seq_one_letter_code
_entity_poly.pdbx_strand_id
1 'polypeptide(L)'
;MSLLSWIDSVVDESGLWTRCHKCGAILYIKHLKKNYYICSSCQTHLQMTGRERLQSLIDPGTWQPFDETLSTIDPLKFSDQKTYISRLKDAQFQTNLQESVLTGTGLLEDIPIALGIMDFNFMGGSMGSVVGEKFTRLIEYATHEGLILILVCASGGARMHEGVLSLMQMAKISAALNIHQNKANLMYIAVLTSPTTGGVTASFAMLGDLIFAEPNALIGFAGRRVIEQTLQEKLPENFQTAEYLFDHGLLDLIVPRDFLKTALFETLKFYQKAPLKKKGKIPPSLFKPSNFLSEEKFRRKLKKQKLKKQTYRSALDTNAKANLSKDDLTSLTKVAESVFKKIKNKQNLAISKSKRKQKKLIKFNQKMFQSLNLFYNYY
;
A
#
# COMPACT_ATOMS: atom_id res chain seq x y z
N MET A 1 8.83 28.29 -5.76
CA MET A 1 7.37 28.30 -5.94
C MET A 1 6.80 27.05 -5.29
N SER A 2 5.80 27.22 -4.44
CA SER A 2 5.25 26.18 -3.56
C SER A 2 4.64 25.01 -4.36
N LEU A 3 5.03 23.77 -4.03
CA LEU A 3 4.49 22.49 -4.51
C LEU A 3 3.00 22.26 -4.18
N LEU A 4 2.30 23.30 -3.70
CA LEU A 4 0.90 23.26 -3.27
C LEU A 4 0.04 24.32 -3.98
N SER A 5 0.59 25.17 -4.87
CA SER A 5 -0.20 26.23 -5.53
C SER A 5 -1.21 25.73 -6.58
N TRP A 6 -1.23 24.43 -6.87
CA TRP A 6 -2.21 23.74 -7.72
C TRP A 6 -3.35 23.08 -6.94
N ILE A 7 -3.30 23.06 -5.60
CA ILE A 7 -4.41 22.55 -4.78
C ILE A 7 -5.56 23.59 -4.70
N ASP A 8 -5.27 24.87 -4.93
CA ASP A 8 -6.27 25.95 -4.85
C ASP A 8 -7.15 26.07 -6.11
N SER A 9 -7.00 25.20 -7.12
CA SER A 9 -7.81 25.23 -8.35
C SER A 9 -8.91 24.17 -8.43
N VAL A 10 -9.27 23.53 -7.31
CA VAL A 10 -10.26 22.44 -7.31
C VAL A 10 -11.42 22.75 -6.36
N VAL A 11 -12.22 23.75 -6.72
CA VAL A 11 -13.69 23.66 -6.70
C VAL A 11 -14.21 24.71 -7.68
N ASP A 12 -14.43 24.32 -8.94
CA ASP A 12 -15.45 24.96 -9.76
C ASP A 12 -16.37 23.86 -10.27
N GLU A 13 -17.62 23.93 -9.84
CA GLU A 13 -18.70 23.12 -10.37
C GLU A 13 -18.78 23.33 -11.90
N SER A 14 -18.56 22.26 -12.68
CA SER A 14 -18.91 22.20 -14.10
C SER A 14 -18.19 23.18 -15.06
N GLY A 15 -16.88 23.39 -14.89
CA GLY A 15 -16.07 23.98 -15.97
C GLY A 15 -16.15 23.11 -17.23
N LEU A 16 -16.69 23.62 -18.34
CA LEU A 16 -16.67 22.92 -19.64
C LEU A 16 -15.25 22.74 -20.19
N TRP A 17 -14.30 23.51 -19.65
CA TRP A 17 -12.93 23.63 -20.10
C TRP A 17 -11.96 23.41 -18.94
N THR A 18 -10.79 22.85 -19.24
CA THR A 18 -9.67 22.69 -18.31
C THR A 18 -8.37 23.13 -18.98
N ARG A 19 -7.38 23.57 -18.20
CA ARG A 19 -6.09 24.04 -18.72
C ARG A 19 -5.03 22.95 -18.57
N CYS A 20 -4.29 22.66 -19.63
CA CYS A 20 -3.15 21.76 -19.55
C CYS A 20 -2.03 22.38 -18.70
N HIS A 21 -1.53 21.66 -17.70
CA HIS A 21 -0.45 22.13 -16.84
C HIS A 21 0.92 22.24 -17.55
N LYS A 22 1.12 21.51 -18.66
CA LYS A 22 2.41 21.50 -19.40
C LYS A 22 2.44 22.55 -20.52
N CYS A 23 1.45 22.58 -21.40
CA CYS A 23 1.44 23.47 -22.58
C CYS A 23 0.53 24.69 -22.43
N GLY A 24 -0.28 24.76 -21.37
CA GLY A 24 -1.21 25.86 -21.13
C GLY A 24 -2.45 25.90 -22.04
N ALA A 25 -2.62 24.94 -22.96
CA ALA A 25 -3.77 24.85 -23.84
C ALA A 25 -5.08 24.66 -23.07
N ILE A 26 -6.15 25.28 -23.57
CA ILE A 26 -7.51 25.16 -23.03
C ILE A 26 -8.19 23.98 -23.71
N LEU A 27 -8.63 23.00 -22.93
CA LEU A 27 -9.13 21.71 -23.38
C LEU A 27 -10.58 21.53 -22.97
N TYR A 28 -11.43 21.11 -23.91
CA TYR A 28 -12.82 20.80 -23.61
C TYR A 28 -12.93 19.44 -22.91
N ILE A 29 -13.61 19.38 -21.76
CA ILE A 29 -13.61 18.18 -20.90
C ILE A 29 -14.24 16.96 -21.61
N LYS A 30 -15.27 17.14 -22.44
CA LYS A 30 -15.86 15.96 -23.15
C LYS A 30 -14.90 15.34 -24.14
N HIS A 31 -14.10 16.15 -24.85
CA HIS A 31 -13.05 15.63 -25.75
C HIS A 31 -11.93 14.97 -24.94
N LEU A 32 -11.57 15.57 -23.81
CA LEU A 32 -10.55 15.02 -22.92
C LEU A 32 -10.94 13.65 -22.35
N LYS A 33 -12.20 13.46 -21.95
CA LYS A 33 -12.74 12.16 -21.50
C LYS A 33 -12.70 11.10 -22.60
N LYS A 34 -13.06 11.47 -23.83
CA LYS A 34 -12.96 10.57 -25.00
C LYS A 34 -11.53 10.17 -25.31
N ASN A 35 -10.56 11.06 -25.04
CA ASN A 35 -9.13 10.82 -25.26
C ASN A 35 -8.40 10.37 -23.98
N TYR A 36 -9.08 9.74 -23.03
CA TYR A 36 -8.50 9.18 -21.78
C TYR A 36 -7.61 10.15 -20.99
N TYR A 37 -7.99 11.43 -20.94
CA TYR A 37 -7.23 12.47 -20.26
C TYR A 37 -5.83 12.74 -20.83
N ILE A 38 -5.63 12.47 -22.12
CA ILE A 38 -4.43 12.85 -22.87
C ILE A 38 -4.65 14.21 -23.54
N CYS A 39 -3.73 15.15 -23.34
CA CYS A 39 -3.78 16.45 -23.99
C CYS A 39 -3.57 16.33 -25.50
N SER A 40 -4.53 16.83 -26.30
CA SER A 40 -4.45 16.81 -27.77
C SER A 40 -3.28 17.61 -28.35
N SER A 41 -2.77 18.62 -27.64
CA SER A 41 -1.69 19.48 -28.14
C SER A 41 -0.29 18.96 -27.81
N CYS A 42 -0.08 18.40 -26.61
CA CYS A 42 1.25 18.00 -26.13
C CYS A 42 1.36 16.54 -25.68
N GLN A 43 0.32 15.73 -25.89
CA GLN A 43 0.23 14.31 -25.53
C GLN A 43 0.55 14.01 -24.05
N THR A 44 0.48 15.03 -23.19
CA THR A 44 0.73 14.84 -21.76
C THR A 44 -0.48 14.25 -21.09
N HIS A 45 -0.22 13.26 -20.25
CA HIS A 45 -1.22 12.57 -19.45
C HIS A 45 -1.65 13.45 -18.27
N LEU A 46 -2.91 13.88 -18.25
CA LEU A 46 -3.48 14.67 -17.17
C LEU A 46 -3.96 13.78 -16.02
N GLN A 47 -4.31 14.36 -14.87
CA GLN A 47 -4.89 13.60 -13.77
C GLN A 47 -6.25 13.00 -14.19
N MET A 48 -6.50 11.77 -13.78
CA MET A 48 -7.70 11.00 -14.09
C MET A 48 -8.19 10.37 -12.78
N THR A 49 -9.49 10.45 -12.52
CA THR A 49 -10.04 9.88 -11.28
C THR A 49 -9.99 8.35 -11.30
N GLY A 50 -10.02 7.72 -10.13
CA GLY A 50 -10.04 6.26 -10.03
C GLY A 50 -11.28 5.65 -10.71
N ARG A 51 -12.43 6.33 -10.67
CA ARG A 51 -13.66 5.90 -11.34
C ARG A 51 -13.56 5.98 -12.86
N GLU A 52 -12.98 7.03 -13.40
CA GLU A 52 -12.76 7.14 -14.83
C GLU A 52 -11.77 6.07 -15.30
N ARG A 53 -10.72 5.82 -14.51
CA ARG A 53 -9.76 4.75 -14.77
C ARG A 53 -10.45 3.39 -14.81
N LEU A 54 -11.34 3.13 -13.86
CA LEU A 54 -12.14 1.92 -13.82
C LEU A 54 -12.94 1.75 -15.11
N GLN A 55 -13.67 2.79 -15.53
CA GLN A 55 -14.47 2.77 -16.77
C GLN A 55 -13.63 2.59 -18.03
N SER A 56 -12.36 3.03 -18.03
CA SER A 56 -11.46 2.85 -19.18
C SER A 56 -10.91 1.44 -19.32
N LEU A 57 -10.88 0.65 -18.24
CA LEU A 57 -10.24 -0.66 -18.20
C LEU A 57 -11.24 -1.82 -18.16
N ILE A 58 -12.36 -1.66 -17.44
CA ILE A 58 -13.34 -2.74 -17.22
C ILE A 58 -14.49 -2.64 -18.22
N ASP A 59 -14.98 -3.79 -18.65
CA ASP A 59 -16.12 -3.90 -19.55
C ASP A 59 -17.42 -3.42 -18.86
N PRO A 60 -18.26 -2.63 -19.56
CA PRO A 60 -19.47 -2.06 -18.99
C PRO A 60 -20.39 -3.12 -18.37
N GLY A 61 -20.84 -2.89 -17.13
CA GLY A 61 -21.79 -3.77 -16.42
C GLY A 61 -21.17 -4.99 -15.73
N THR A 62 -19.85 -5.18 -15.80
CA THR A 62 -19.18 -6.36 -15.21
C THR A 62 -18.54 -6.09 -13.85
N TRP A 63 -18.43 -4.82 -13.44
CA TRP A 63 -17.75 -4.43 -12.21
C TRP A 63 -18.48 -4.90 -10.94
N GLN A 64 -17.76 -5.60 -10.08
CA GLN A 64 -18.20 -6.05 -8.77
C GLN A 64 -17.28 -5.47 -7.69
N PRO A 65 -17.69 -4.38 -7.01
CA PRO A 65 -16.85 -3.70 -6.04
C PRO A 65 -16.73 -4.48 -4.73
N PHE A 66 -15.56 -4.39 -4.09
CA PHE A 66 -15.26 -4.97 -2.79
C PHE A 66 -15.09 -3.89 -1.72
N ASP A 67 -15.53 -4.21 -0.49
CA ASP A 67 -15.29 -3.43 0.72
C ASP A 67 -15.63 -1.93 0.57
N GLU A 68 -16.73 -1.60 -0.12
CA GLU A 68 -17.13 -0.20 -0.37
C GLU A 68 -17.42 0.58 0.90
N THR A 69 -17.87 -0.10 1.95
CA THR A 69 -18.23 0.50 3.24
C THR A 69 -17.04 0.61 4.20
N LEU A 70 -15.88 0.05 3.85
CA LEU A 70 -14.70 0.08 4.70
C LEU A 70 -14.09 1.49 4.70
N SER A 71 -14.05 2.11 5.87
CA SER A 71 -13.60 3.49 6.05
C SER A 71 -12.53 3.59 7.13
N THR A 72 -11.69 4.61 6.98
CA THR A 72 -10.56 4.84 7.88
C THR A 72 -11.02 5.46 9.19
N ILE A 73 -10.43 4.98 10.28
CA ILE A 73 -10.58 5.57 11.61
C ILE A 73 -9.32 6.35 11.96
N ASP A 74 -9.39 7.22 12.97
CA ASP A 74 -8.22 7.90 13.52
C ASP A 74 -7.69 7.14 14.76
N PRO A 75 -6.72 6.22 14.62
CA PRO A 75 -6.18 5.46 15.74
C PRO A 75 -5.26 6.29 16.64
N LEU A 76 -4.66 7.36 16.11
CA LEU A 76 -3.65 8.17 16.80
C LEU A 76 -4.21 9.47 17.39
N LYS A 77 -5.47 9.82 17.08
CA LYS A 77 -6.05 11.14 17.38
C LYS A 77 -5.18 12.26 16.81
N PHE A 78 -4.74 12.08 15.57
CA PHE A 78 -3.78 12.97 14.94
C PHE A 78 -4.45 14.31 14.58
N SER A 79 -3.78 15.40 14.92
CA SER A 79 -4.19 16.75 14.54
C SER A 79 -2.98 17.58 14.14
N ASP A 80 -3.12 18.29 13.03
CA ASP A 80 -2.24 19.39 12.67
C ASP A 80 -3.07 20.68 12.59
N GLN A 81 -2.90 21.49 11.54
CA GLN A 81 -3.80 22.61 11.20
C GLN A 81 -5.26 22.17 11.07
N LYS A 82 -5.49 20.94 10.61
CA LYS A 82 -6.80 20.27 10.57
C LYS A 82 -6.71 18.93 11.29
N THR A 83 -7.80 18.49 11.90
CA THR A 83 -7.88 17.14 12.45
C THR A 83 -7.82 16.10 11.34
N TYR A 84 -7.29 14.90 11.60
CA TYR A 84 -7.29 13.84 10.59
C TYR A 84 -8.71 13.47 10.15
N ILE A 85 -9.66 13.42 11.09
CA ILE A 85 -11.08 13.14 10.80
C ILE A 85 -11.69 14.19 9.86
N SER A 86 -11.38 15.48 10.04
CA SER A 86 -11.89 16.51 9.13
C SER A 86 -11.27 16.39 7.74
N ARG A 87 -9.96 16.10 7.63
CA ARG A 87 -9.31 15.83 6.34
C ARG A 87 -9.93 14.63 5.61
N LEU A 88 -10.26 13.57 6.35
CA LEU A 88 -10.95 12.40 5.79
C LEU A 88 -12.33 12.78 5.26
N LYS A 89 -13.14 13.52 6.04
CA LYS A 89 -14.46 13.97 5.60
C LYS A 89 -14.39 14.87 4.37
N ASP A 90 -13.44 15.81 4.33
CA ASP A 90 -13.22 16.70 3.19
C ASP A 90 -12.88 15.87 1.94
N ALA A 91 -11.95 14.91 2.05
CA ALA A 91 -11.57 14.04 0.93
C ALA A 91 -12.71 13.11 0.47
N GLN A 92 -13.48 12.55 1.41
CA GLN A 92 -14.66 11.73 1.12
C GLN A 92 -15.74 12.54 0.40
N PHE A 93 -15.97 13.79 0.82
CA PHE A 93 -16.94 14.67 0.18
C PHE A 93 -16.51 15.03 -1.26
N GLN A 94 -15.24 15.40 -1.46
CA GLN A 94 -14.73 15.80 -2.79
C GLN A 94 -14.70 14.64 -3.79
N THR A 95 -14.32 13.45 -3.35
CA THR A 95 -14.13 12.30 -4.24
C THR A 95 -15.33 11.36 -4.30
N ASN A 96 -16.26 11.48 -3.35
CA ASN A 96 -17.33 10.52 -3.09
C ASN A 96 -16.79 9.08 -2.91
N LEU A 97 -15.57 8.91 -2.41
CA LEU A 97 -14.94 7.62 -2.11
C LEU A 97 -14.77 7.50 -0.59
N GLN A 98 -14.88 6.29 -0.04
CA GLN A 98 -14.60 6.07 1.38
C GLN A 98 -13.09 6.13 1.70
N GLU A 99 -12.26 5.78 0.71
CA GLU A 99 -10.81 5.72 0.82
C GLU A 99 -10.19 5.88 -0.59
N SER A 100 -8.89 6.20 -0.65
CA SER A 100 -8.05 6.35 -1.85
C SER A 100 -7.87 5.13 -2.74
N VAL A 101 -8.66 4.06 -2.56
CA VAL A 101 -8.56 2.86 -3.39
C VAL A 101 -9.93 2.26 -3.71
N LEU A 102 -10.11 1.95 -5.00
CA LEU A 102 -11.18 1.13 -5.54
C LEU A 102 -10.65 -0.29 -5.72
N THR A 103 -11.38 -1.28 -5.25
CA THR A 103 -11.01 -2.70 -5.37
C THR A 103 -12.24 -3.50 -5.76
N GLY A 104 -12.05 -4.53 -6.56
CA GLY A 104 -13.13 -5.39 -7.01
C GLY A 104 -12.70 -6.31 -8.14
N THR A 105 -13.67 -7.02 -8.70
CA THR A 105 -13.49 -7.87 -9.88
C THR A 105 -14.28 -7.32 -11.06
N GLY A 106 -13.86 -7.68 -12.26
CA GLY A 106 -14.59 -7.37 -13.48
C GLY A 106 -13.98 -8.10 -14.67
N LEU A 107 -14.53 -7.85 -15.86
CA LEU A 107 -14.00 -8.37 -17.10
C LEU A 107 -13.19 -7.30 -17.82
N LEU A 108 -12.06 -7.69 -18.41
CA LEU A 108 -11.28 -6.89 -19.34
C LEU A 108 -11.23 -7.65 -20.66
N GLU A 109 -12.03 -7.19 -21.64
CA GLU A 109 -12.24 -7.89 -22.92
C GLU A 109 -12.60 -9.37 -22.69
N ASP A 110 -13.65 -9.60 -21.88
CA ASP A 110 -14.16 -10.92 -21.45
C ASP A 110 -13.24 -11.75 -20.53
N ILE A 111 -12.04 -11.25 -20.19
CA ILE A 111 -11.12 -11.95 -19.28
C ILE A 111 -11.40 -11.53 -17.83
N PRO A 112 -11.69 -12.47 -16.90
CA PRO A 112 -11.93 -12.13 -15.51
C PRO A 112 -10.64 -11.71 -14.82
N ILE A 113 -10.66 -10.53 -14.21
CA ILE A 113 -9.51 -9.95 -13.50
C ILE A 113 -9.92 -9.43 -12.11
N ALA A 114 -8.96 -9.44 -11.20
CA ALA A 114 -9.02 -8.70 -9.96
C ALA A 114 -8.30 -7.37 -10.15
N LEU A 115 -9.00 -6.25 -9.91
CA LEU A 115 -8.49 -4.91 -10.20
C LEU A 115 -8.53 -4.03 -8.95
N GLY A 116 -7.39 -3.38 -8.69
CA GLY A 116 -7.24 -2.37 -7.66
C GLY A 116 -6.75 -1.07 -8.27
N ILE A 117 -7.45 0.04 -8.03
CA ILE A 117 -7.09 1.36 -8.58
C ILE A 117 -6.96 2.35 -7.42
N MET A 118 -5.78 2.96 -7.30
CA MET A 118 -5.57 4.08 -6.38
C MET A 118 -6.08 5.39 -7.00
N ASP A 119 -6.66 6.25 -6.17
CA ASP A 119 -7.09 7.59 -6.56
C ASP A 119 -6.25 8.66 -5.84
N PHE A 120 -5.48 9.42 -6.63
CA PHE A 120 -4.59 10.46 -6.10
C PHE A 120 -5.37 11.64 -5.51
N ASN A 121 -6.60 11.90 -5.95
CA ASN A 121 -7.41 13.01 -5.44
C ASN A 121 -7.79 12.81 -3.96
N PHE A 122 -7.82 11.57 -3.49
CA PHE A 122 -8.05 11.27 -2.08
C PHE A 122 -6.74 11.37 -1.29
N MET A 123 -6.49 12.52 -0.67
CA MET A 123 -5.32 12.77 0.19
C MET A 123 -3.97 12.36 -0.47
N GLY A 124 -3.81 12.67 -1.75
CA GLY A 124 -2.61 12.34 -2.52
C GLY A 124 -2.43 10.83 -2.77
N GLY A 125 -3.51 10.05 -2.75
CA GLY A 125 -3.46 8.59 -2.91
C GLY A 125 -2.63 7.90 -1.82
N SER A 126 -2.47 8.53 -0.66
CA SER A 126 -1.51 8.04 0.35
C SER A 126 -1.93 6.69 0.92
N MET A 127 -1.03 5.73 1.08
CA MET A 127 -1.39 4.40 1.59
C MET A 127 -1.57 4.43 3.12
N GLY A 128 -2.81 4.24 3.59
CA GLY A 128 -3.18 4.03 5.00
C GLY A 128 -3.59 2.59 5.30
N SER A 129 -4.07 2.33 6.51
CA SER A 129 -4.46 0.99 6.98
C SER A 129 -5.58 0.37 6.14
N VAL A 130 -6.57 1.17 5.74
CA VAL A 130 -7.69 0.68 4.92
C VAL A 130 -7.24 0.35 3.50
N VAL A 131 -6.36 1.16 2.91
CA VAL A 131 -5.77 0.86 1.59
C VAL A 131 -5.06 -0.50 1.64
N GLY A 132 -4.25 -0.71 2.68
CA GLY A 132 -3.56 -1.99 2.89
C GLY A 132 -4.52 -3.16 3.11
N GLU A 133 -5.60 -2.98 3.86
CA GLU A 133 -6.65 -4.00 4.03
C GLU A 133 -7.36 -4.34 2.72
N LYS A 134 -7.85 -3.33 1.98
CA LYS A 134 -8.58 -3.54 0.72
C LYS A 134 -7.72 -4.26 -0.32
N PHE A 135 -6.45 -3.86 -0.48
CA PHE A 135 -5.55 -4.59 -1.38
C PHE A 135 -5.26 -6.00 -0.90
N THR A 136 -5.04 -6.21 0.40
CA THR A 136 -4.79 -7.56 0.93
C THR A 136 -5.99 -8.47 0.65
N ARG A 137 -7.22 -8.01 0.92
CA ARG A 137 -8.45 -8.76 0.63
C ARG A 137 -8.61 -9.08 -0.85
N LEU A 138 -8.33 -8.11 -1.72
CA LEU A 138 -8.36 -8.29 -3.16
C LEU A 138 -7.35 -9.35 -3.62
N ILE A 139 -6.10 -9.26 -3.15
CA ILE A 139 -5.03 -10.24 -3.48
C ILE A 139 -5.41 -11.62 -2.97
N GLU A 140 -5.92 -11.71 -1.74
CA GLU A 140 -6.34 -12.97 -1.16
C GLU A 140 -7.47 -13.62 -1.94
N TYR A 141 -8.49 -12.83 -2.31
CA TYR A 141 -9.58 -13.27 -3.16
C TYR A 141 -9.09 -13.72 -4.54
N ALA A 142 -8.26 -12.91 -5.20
CA ALA A 142 -7.67 -13.24 -6.50
C ALA A 142 -6.86 -14.54 -6.44
N THR A 143 -6.14 -14.76 -5.33
CA THR A 143 -5.38 -15.97 -5.09
C THR A 143 -6.30 -17.19 -4.94
N HIS A 144 -7.40 -17.06 -4.21
CA HIS A 144 -8.37 -18.14 -4.02
C HIS A 144 -9.07 -18.53 -5.33
N GLU A 145 -9.55 -17.54 -6.09
CA GLU A 145 -10.27 -17.75 -7.35
C GLU A 145 -9.35 -18.03 -8.55
N GLY A 146 -8.03 -17.86 -8.39
CA GLY A 146 -7.08 -18.05 -9.48
C GLY A 146 -7.11 -16.92 -10.53
N LEU A 147 -7.51 -15.71 -10.14
CA LEU A 147 -7.63 -14.55 -11.01
C LEU A 147 -6.29 -13.83 -11.19
N ILE A 148 -6.12 -13.21 -12.35
CA ILE A 148 -4.99 -12.31 -12.62
C ILE A 148 -5.23 -11.00 -11.88
N LEU A 149 -4.19 -10.52 -11.19
CA LEU A 149 -4.25 -9.29 -10.41
C LEU A 149 -3.65 -8.12 -11.18
N ILE A 150 -4.36 -7.00 -11.23
CA ILE A 150 -3.86 -5.74 -11.78
C ILE A 150 -4.01 -4.64 -10.74
N LEU A 151 -2.90 -3.97 -10.38
CA LEU A 151 -2.93 -2.82 -9.47
C LEU A 151 -2.46 -1.55 -10.19
N VAL A 152 -3.36 -0.56 -10.31
CA VAL A 152 -3.06 0.78 -10.80
C VAL A 152 -2.63 1.65 -9.63
N CYS A 153 -1.36 2.04 -9.63
CA CYS A 153 -0.71 2.75 -8.55
C CYS A 153 -0.68 4.26 -8.85
N ALA A 154 -1.17 5.04 -7.91
CA ALA A 154 -1.15 6.51 -7.93
C ALA A 154 -1.07 6.98 -6.47
N SER A 155 0.11 7.41 -6.03
CA SER A 155 0.35 7.72 -4.62
C SER A 155 1.51 8.68 -4.41
N GLY A 156 1.34 9.61 -3.48
CA GLY A 156 2.41 10.43 -2.91
C GLY A 156 3.24 9.72 -1.82
N GLY A 157 2.83 8.53 -1.36
CA GLY A 157 3.56 7.75 -0.35
C GLY A 157 2.68 7.18 0.77
N ALA A 158 3.29 6.90 1.93
CA ALA A 158 2.58 6.36 3.09
C ALA A 158 1.80 7.45 3.84
N ARG A 159 0.64 7.12 4.41
CA ARG A 159 -0.20 8.08 5.11
C ARG A 159 0.35 8.40 6.49
N MET A 160 1.01 9.55 6.62
CA MET A 160 1.66 9.99 7.85
C MET A 160 0.71 10.09 9.05
N HIS A 161 -0.57 10.43 8.82
CA HIS A 161 -1.60 10.56 9.86
C HIS A 161 -1.82 9.28 10.67
N GLU A 162 -1.54 8.09 10.10
CA GLU A 162 -1.64 6.81 10.81
C GLU A 162 -0.28 6.26 11.27
N GLY A 163 0.80 7.00 10.99
CA GLY A 163 2.16 6.69 11.42
C GLY A 163 2.64 5.31 10.98
N VAL A 164 3.11 4.52 11.96
CA VAL A 164 3.67 3.18 11.72
C VAL A 164 2.66 2.21 11.11
N LEU A 165 1.36 2.42 11.31
CA LEU A 165 0.34 1.55 10.73
C LEU A 165 0.36 1.59 9.20
N SER A 166 0.58 2.77 8.62
CA SER A 166 0.76 2.95 7.18
C SER A 166 2.03 2.26 6.68
N LEU A 167 3.13 2.38 7.41
CA LEU A 167 4.40 1.72 7.05
C LEU A 167 4.24 0.19 7.01
N MET A 168 3.53 -0.38 7.98
CA MET A 168 3.32 -1.84 8.04
C MET A 168 2.45 -2.38 6.90
N GLN A 169 1.67 -1.53 6.22
CA GLN A 169 0.91 -1.96 5.05
C GLN A 169 1.81 -2.38 3.89
N MET A 170 3.02 -1.80 3.77
CA MET A 170 4.02 -2.23 2.79
C MET A 170 4.34 -3.72 2.95
N ALA A 171 4.65 -4.12 4.18
CA ALA A 171 4.99 -5.51 4.50
C ALA A 171 3.78 -6.44 4.34
N LYS A 172 2.59 -5.97 4.73
CA LYS A 172 1.35 -6.74 4.64
C LYS A 172 0.99 -7.10 3.19
N ILE A 173 0.93 -6.10 2.31
CA ILE A 173 0.59 -6.31 0.89
C ILE A 173 1.67 -7.17 0.22
N SER A 174 2.95 -6.88 0.48
CA SER A 174 4.07 -7.67 -0.08
C SER A 174 4.03 -9.13 0.35
N ALA A 175 3.61 -9.42 1.59
CA ALA A 175 3.46 -10.79 2.08
C ALA A 175 2.32 -11.52 1.35
N ALA A 176 1.20 -10.84 1.10
CA ALA A 176 0.08 -11.39 0.33
C ALA A 176 0.47 -11.65 -1.13
N LEU A 177 1.15 -10.70 -1.77
CA LEU A 177 1.67 -10.84 -3.14
C LEU A 177 2.66 -12.00 -3.26
N ASN A 178 3.55 -12.17 -2.28
CA ASN A 178 4.48 -13.30 -2.27
C ASN A 178 3.75 -14.66 -2.25
N ILE A 179 2.57 -14.75 -1.63
CA ILE A 179 1.75 -15.98 -1.70
C ILE A 179 1.11 -16.10 -3.09
N HIS A 180 0.53 -15.02 -3.61
CA HIS A 180 -0.09 -14.98 -4.94
C HIS A 180 0.89 -15.41 -6.06
N GLN A 181 2.07 -14.80 -6.11
CA GLN A 181 3.08 -15.06 -7.14
C GLN A 181 3.84 -16.35 -6.88
N ASN A 182 4.46 -16.54 -5.69
CA ASN A 182 5.39 -17.65 -5.48
C ASN A 182 4.75 -18.96 -5.00
N LYS A 183 3.51 -18.93 -4.51
CA LYS A 183 2.79 -20.14 -4.06
C LYS A 183 1.68 -20.52 -5.03
N ALA A 184 0.87 -19.56 -5.44
CA ALA A 184 -0.22 -19.81 -6.39
C ALA A 184 0.23 -19.71 -7.86
N ASN A 185 1.41 -19.14 -8.16
CA ASN A 185 1.92 -18.95 -9.52
C ASN A 185 0.91 -18.23 -10.42
N LEU A 186 0.31 -17.17 -9.87
CA LEU A 186 -0.62 -16.29 -10.58
C LEU A 186 0.07 -14.99 -10.94
N MET A 187 -0.34 -14.42 -12.07
CA MET A 187 0.26 -13.20 -12.61
C MET A 187 -0.26 -11.96 -11.88
N TYR A 188 0.68 -11.10 -11.52
CA TYR A 188 0.43 -9.77 -10.98
C TYR A 188 1.05 -8.71 -11.90
N ILE A 189 0.22 -7.80 -12.41
CA ILE A 189 0.65 -6.65 -13.22
C ILE A 189 0.53 -5.36 -12.38
N ALA A 190 1.62 -4.62 -12.27
CA ALA A 190 1.63 -3.29 -11.66
C ALA A 190 1.57 -2.23 -12.75
N VAL A 191 0.60 -1.31 -12.68
CA VAL A 191 0.49 -0.17 -13.60
C VAL A 191 0.81 1.11 -12.84
N LEU A 192 1.93 1.74 -13.18
CA LEU A 192 2.45 2.93 -12.52
C LEU A 192 1.98 4.18 -13.23
N THR A 193 1.30 5.04 -12.48
CA THR A 193 0.80 6.32 -12.99
C THR A 193 1.47 7.49 -12.29
N SER A 194 1.28 8.70 -12.82
CA SER A 194 1.91 9.90 -12.28
C SER A 194 1.04 10.54 -11.18
N PRO A 195 1.54 10.74 -9.94
CA PRO A 195 2.81 10.25 -9.40
C PRO A 195 2.67 8.90 -8.68
N THR A 196 3.74 8.11 -8.67
CA THR A 196 3.89 6.95 -7.77
C THR A 196 5.17 7.10 -6.97
N THR A 197 5.06 7.43 -5.68
CA THR A 197 6.23 7.70 -4.84
C THR A 197 6.19 7.05 -3.45
N GLY A 198 7.32 7.10 -2.74
CA GLY A 198 7.42 6.71 -1.34
C GLY A 198 7.21 5.21 -1.08
N GLY A 199 6.44 4.91 -0.04
CA GLY A 199 6.20 3.54 0.41
C GLY A 199 5.48 2.67 -0.62
N VAL A 200 4.68 3.25 -1.52
CA VAL A 200 4.00 2.50 -2.58
C VAL A 200 5.00 1.99 -3.62
N THR A 201 5.89 2.87 -4.13
CA THR A 201 7.01 2.46 -4.99
C THR A 201 7.91 1.41 -4.37
N ALA A 202 8.23 1.54 -3.08
CA ALA A 202 9.11 0.59 -2.38
C ALA A 202 8.38 -0.67 -1.86
N SER A 203 7.16 -0.93 -2.31
CA SER A 203 6.41 -2.14 -1.97
C SER A 203 5.72 -2.71 -3.21
N PHE A 204 4.40 -2.85 -3.20
CA PHE A 204 3.66 -3.60 -4.23
C PHE A 204 3.80 -3.03 -5.64
N ALA A 205 4.06 -1.73 -5.82
CA ALA A 205 4.18 -1.12 -7.13
C ALA A 205 5.39 -1.65 -7.94
N MET A 206 6.47 -2.09 -7.26
CA MET A 206 7.68 -2.64 -7.90
C MET A 206 7.82 -4.16 -7.74
N LEU A 207 6.76 -4.84 -7.30
CA LEU A 207 6.73 -6.29 -7.12
C LEU A 207 5.90 -7.01 -8.21
N GLY A 208 5.52 -6.30 -9.28
CA GLY A 208 4.82 -6.87 -10.42
C GLY A 208 5.67 -7.93 -11.12
N ASP A 209 5.02 -8.97 -11.66
CA ASP A 209 5.65 -9.85 -12.65
C ASP A 209 5.88 -9.09 -13.96
N LEU A 210 5.01 -8.12 -14.24
CA LEU A 210 5.16 -7.10 -15.27
C LEU A 210 4.82 -5.73 -14.68
N ILE A 211 5.66 -4.75 -14.98
CA ILE A 211 5.56 -3.37 -14.50
C ILE A 211 5.38 -2.46 -15.70
N PHE A 212 4.16 -1.96 -15.84
CA PHE A 212 3.76 -1.03 -16.89
C PHE A 212 3.83 0.38 -16.32
N ALA A 213 4.25 1.36 -17.12
CA ALA A 213 4.21 2.76 -16.75
C ALA A 213 3.53 3.59 -17.83
N GLU A 214 2.90 4.69 -17.41
CA GLU A 214 2.45 5.71 -18.35
C GLU A 214 3.63 6.62 -18.79
N PRO A 215 3.65 7.11 -20.04
CA PRO A 215 4.62 8.11 -20.51
C PRO A 215 4.75 9.30 -19.56
N ASN A 216 5.99 9.74 -19.32
CA ASN A 216 6.34 10.83 -18.41
C ASN A 216 5.82 10.68 -16.97
N ALA A 217 5.45 9.47 -16.53
CA ALA A 217 5.01 9.27 -15.15
C ALA A 217 6.16 9.51 -14.16
N LEU A 218 5.88 10.25 -13.09
CA LEU A 218 6.86 10.48 -12.03
C LEU A 218 6.85 9.29 -11.07
N ILE A 219 7.93 8.52 -11.05
CA ILE A 219 8.08 7.30 -10.25
C ILE A 219 9.36 7.39 -9.43
N GLY A 220 9.27 7.27 -8.12
CA GLY A 220 10.48 7.26 -7.29
C GLY A 220 10.25 7.16 -5.80
N PHE A 221 11.22 6.57 -5.09
CA PHE A 221 11.12 6.39 -3.63
C PHE A 221 11.11 7.72 -2.87
N ALA A 222 12.08 8.58 -3.12
CA ALA A 222 12.16 9.91 -2.51
C ALA A 222 11.81 10.99 -3.54
N GLY A 223 11.11 12.04 -3.12
CA GLY A 223 10.80 13.16 -4.01
C GLY A 223 12.06 13.90 -4.44
N ARG A 224 12.11 14.36 -5.70
CA ARG A 224 13.20 15.13 -6.31
C ARG A 224 13.79 16.20 -5.37
N ARG A 225 12.93 16.99 -4.73
CA ARG A 225 13.33 18.04 -3.78
C ARG A 225 14.22 17.55 -2.65
N VAL A 226 13.91 16.39 -2.05
CA VAL A 226 14.66 15.84 -0.91
C VAL A 226 16.03 15.35 -1.37
N ILE A 227 16.11 14.79 -2.57
CA ILE A 227 17.34 14.27 -3.16
C ILE A 227 18.29 15.43 -3.50
N GLU A 228 17.81 16.46 -4.19
CA GLU A 228 18.60 17.66 -4.53
C GLU A 228 19.15 18.35 -3.28
N GLN A 229 18.35 18.44 -2.21
CA GLN A 229 18.80 19.02 -0.93
C GLN A 229 19.88 18.19 -0.24
N THR A 230 19.85 16.87 -0.40
CA THR A 230 20.80 15.95 0.24
C THR A 230 22.12 15.87 -0.53
N LEU A 231 22.05 15.82 -1.86
CA LEU A 231 23.22 15.74 -2.74
C LEU A 231 23.84 17.12 -3.04
N GLN A 232 23.09 18.20 -2.83
CA GLN A 232 23.49 19.57 -3.21
C GLN A 232 23.81 19.73 -4.71
N GLU A 233 23.22 18.88 -5.54
CA GLU A 233 23.39 18.84 -6.99
C GLU A 233 22.05 18.96 -7.70
N LYS A 234 22.07 19.54 -8.91
CA LYS A 234 20.89 19.57 -9.77
C LYS A 234 20.73 18.23 -10.47
N LEU A 235 19.56 17.63 -10.31
CA LEU A 235 19.24 16.38 -10.99
C LEU A 235 18.89 16.63 -12.46
N PRO A 236 19.09 15.65 -13.35
CA PRO A 236 18.64 15.72 -14.75
C PRO A 236 17.15 16.06 -14.86
N GLU A 237 16.73 16.72 -15.94
CA GLU A 237 15.32 17.10 -16.12
C GLU A 237 14.40 15.87 -16.16
N ASN A 238 14.82 14.81 -16.85
CA ASN A 238 14.11 13.53 -16.97
C ASN A 238 14.25 12.61 -15.74
N PHE A 239 14.93 13.03 -14.67
CA PHE A 239 15.10 12.20 -13.49
C PHE A 239 13.74 11.75 -12.92
N GLN A 240 13.61 10.46 -12.59
CA GLN A 240 12.37 9.81 -12.11
C GLN A 240 11.20 9.75 -13.09
N THR A 241 11.40 10.09 -14.37
CA THR A 241 10.38 9.84 -15.41
C THR A 241 10.33 8.36 -15.77
N ALA A 242 9.19 7.90 -16.29
CA ALA A 242 9.04 6.52 -16.77
C ALA A 242 10.13 6.14 -17.77
N GLU A 243 10.47 7.03 -18.69
CA GLU A 243 11.53 6.86 -19.68
C GLU A 243 12.89 6.66 -19.00
N TYR A 244 13.21 7.48 -18.00
CA TYR A 244 14.44 7.31 -17.21
C TYR A 244 14.48 5.97 -16.47
N LEU A 245 13.38 5.54 -15.85
CA LEU A 245 13.35 4.26 -15.14
C LEU A 245 13.44 3.06 -16.09
N PHE A 246 12.87 3.16 -17.29
CA PHE A 246 12.94 2.14 -18.32
C PHE A 246 14.38 1.94 -18.81
N ASP A 247 15.11 3.04 -19.07
CA ASP A 247 16.54 2.98 -19.45
C ASP A 247 17.42 2.32 -18.36
N HIS A 248 16.99 2.36 -17.10
CA HIS A 248 17.66 1.72 -15.96
C HIS A 248 17.16 0.29 -15.68
N GLY A 249 16.27 -0.25 -16.52
CA GLY A 249 15.76 -1.62 -16.40
C GLY A 249 14.81 -1.85 -15.22
N LEU A 250 14.15 -0.80 -14.72
CA LEU A 250 13.19 -0.90 -13.62
C LEU A 250 11.74 -1.12 -14.09
N LEU A 251 11.47 -0.93 -15.39
CA LEU A 251 10.14 -1.03 -16.00
C LEU A 251 10.20 -1.94 -17.21
N ASP A 252 9.11 -2.67 -17.47
CA ASP A 252 9.03 -3.58 -18.61
C ASP A 252 8.44 -2.91 -19.84
N LEU A 253 7.41 -2.06 -19.67
CA LEU A 253 6.70 -1.41 -20.77
C LEU A 253 6.25 0.01 -20.39
N ILE A 254 6.40 0.93 -21.35
CA ILE A 254 5.79 2.27 -21.28
C ILE A 254 4.63 2.29 -22.26
N VAL A 255 3.40 2.45 -21.74
CA VAL A 255 2.17 2.33 -22.53
C VAL A 255 1.32 3.60 -22.39
N PRO A 256 1.03 4.30 -23.50
CA PRO A 256 0.05 5.38 -23.52
C PRO A 256 -1.36 4.92 -23.10
N ARG A 257 -2.19 5.81 -22.55
CA ARG A 257 -3.47 5.40 -21.92
C ARG A 257 -4.49 4.84 -22.89
N ASP A 258 -4.52 5.37 -24.10
CA ASP A 258 -5.35 4.93 -25.21
C ASP A 258 -5.07 3.47 -25.61
N PHE A 259 -3.81 3.03 -25.53
CA PHE A 259 -3.42 1.66 -25.81
C PHE A 259 -3.37 0.74 -24.58
N LEU A 260 -3.52 1.28 -23.37
CA LEU A 260 -3.34 0.52 -22.13
C LEU A 260 -4.29 -0.67 -22.01
N LYS A 261 -5.57 -0.50 -22.34
CA LYS A 261 -6.56 -1.61 -22.30
C LYS A 261 -6.15 -2.72 -23.27
N THR A 262 -5.76 -2.35 -24.49
CA THR A 262 -5.32 -3.29 -25.54
C THR A 262 -4.04 -4.02 -25.15
N ALA A 263 -3.03 -3.31 -24.63
CA ALA A 263 -1.78 -3.90 -24.19
C ALA A 263 -1.98 -4.90 -23.04
N LEU A 264 -2.85 -4.55 -22.09
CA LEU A 264 -3.24 -5.48 -21.02
C LEU A 264 -3.94 -6.71 -21.59
N PHE A 265 -4.93 -6.53 -22.47
CA PHE A 265 -5.62 -7.65 -23.11
C PHE A 265 -4.67 -8.60 -23.84
N GLU A 266 -3.75 -8.08 -24.66
CA GLU A 266 -2.76 -8.89 -25.37
C GLU A 266 -1.86 -9.67 -24.43
N THR A 267 -1.42 -9.02 -23.34
CA THR A 267 -0.61 -9.64 -22.29
C THR A 267 -1.37 -10.77 -21.59
N LEU A 268 -2.62 -10.54 -21.21
CA LEU A 268 -3.49 -11.53 -20.59
C LEU A 268 -3.76 -12.72 -21.52
N LYS A 269 -4.02 -12.45 -22.80
CA LYS A 269 -4.25 -13.47 -23.83
C LYS A 269 -3.01 -14.31 -24.09
N PHE A 270 -1.82 -13.70 -24.07
CA PHE A 270 -0.55 -14.42 -24.14
C PHE A 270 -0.35 -15.31 -22.92
N TYR A 271 -0.61 -14.79 -21.71
CA TYR A 271 -0.51 -15.53 -20.46
C TYR A 271 -1.44 -16.75 -20.41
N GLN A 272 -2.70 -16.64 -20.84
CA GLN A 272 -3.65 -17.76 -20.89
C GLN A 272 -3.18 -18.91 -21.79
N LYS A 273 -2.48 -18.59 -22.89
CA LYS A 273 -1.95 -19.60 -23.82
C LYS A 273 -0.65 -20.24 -23.33
N ALA A 274 0.06 -19.60 -22.41
CA ALA A 274 1.35 -20.07 -21.94
C ALA A 274 1.17 -21.25 -20.96
N PRO A 275 1.77 -22.43 -21.22
CA PRO A 275 1.69 -23.53 -20.27
C PRO A 275 2.46 -23.21 -18.99
N LEU A 276 1.78 -23.26 -17.84
CA LEU A 276 2.43 -23.09 -16.53
C LEU A 276 3.43 -24.23 -16.30
N LYS A 277 4.73 -23.90 -16.20
CA LYS A 277 5.79 -24.88 -15.87
C LYS A 277 5.58 -25.59 -14.53
N LYS A 278 4.94 -24.91 -13.57
CA LYS A 278 4.58 -25.45 -12.25
C LYS A 278 3.19 -24.95 -11.87
N LYS A 279 2.27 -25.85 -11.52
CA LYS A 279 0.99 -25.47 -10.93
C LYS A 279 1.22 -24.98 -9.50
N GLY A 280 0.68 -23.81 -9.17
CA GLY A 280 0.70 -23.31 -7.81
C GLY A 280 -0.07 -24.23 -6.87
N LYS A 281 0.36 -24.29 -5.60
CA LYS A 281 -0.37 -24.98 -4.54
C LYS A 281 -0.59 -23.97 -3.42
N ILE A 282 -1.86 -23.73 -3.12
CA ILE A 282 -2.25 -22.85 -2.03
C ILE A 282 -2.34 -23.69 -0.75
N PRO A 283 -1.59 -23.37 0.31
CA PRO A 283 -1.76 -24.02 1.60
C PRO A 283 -3.18 -23.78 2.14
N PRO A 284 -3.94 -24.83 2.51
CA PRO A 284 -5.32 -24.70 3.00
C PRO A 284 -5.45 -23.83 4.26
N SER A 285 -4.37 -23.68 5.03
CA SER A 285 -4.35 -22.96 6.30
C SER A 285 -4.25 -21.44 6.18
N LEU A 286 -3.92 -20.91 4.99
CA LEU A 286 -3.70 -19.46 4.80
C LEU A 286 -5.00 -18.69 4.64
N PHE A 287 -6.01 -19.30 4.02
CA PHE A 287 -7.29 -18.66 3.73
C PHE A 287 -8.35 -19.16 4.70
N LYS A 288 -8.41 -18.56 5.88
CA LYS A 288 -9.65 -18.58 6.67
C LYS A 288 -10.36 -17.26 6.40
N PRO A 289 -11.34 -17.20 5.48
CA PRO A 289 -12.08 -15.97 5.25
C PRO A 289 -12.65 -15.52 6.58
N SER A 290 -12.21 -14.35 7.05
CA SER A 290 -12.81 -13.73 8.22
C SER A 290 -14.16 -13.18 7.80
N ASN A 291 -15.21 -14.01 7.84
CA ASN A 291 -16.57 -13.50 7.67
C ASN A 291 -16.79 -12.36 8.67
N PHE A 292 -17.61 -11.35 8.33
CA PHE A 292 -17.94 -10.23 9.22
C PHE A 292 -18.29 -10.66 10.65
N LEU A 293 -18.93 -11.82 10.80
CA LEU A 293 -19.25 -12.42 12.10
C LEU A 293 -18.00 -12.81 12.91
N SER A 294 -16.99 -13.37 12.26
CA SER A 294 -15.71 -13.73 12.88
C SER A 294 -14.89 -12.49 13.28
N GLU A 295 -14.89 -11.46 12.43
CA GLU A 295 -14.28 -10.17 12.71
C GLU A 295 -14.96 -9.47 13.88
N GLU A 296 -16.29 -9.43 13.90
CA GLU A 296 -17.05 -8.84 14.99
C GLU A 296 -16.89 -9.63 16.30
N LYS A 297 -16.80 -10.97 16.25
CA LYS A 297 -16.43 -11.81 17.40
C LYS A 297 -15.06 -11.43 17.94
N PHE A 298 -14.06 -11.24 17.07
CA PHE A 298 -12.72 -10.82 17.45
C PHE A 298 -12.71 -9.39 18.02
N ARG A 299 -13.42 -8.46 17.39
CA ARG A 299 -13.58 -7.06 17.85
C ARG A 299 -14.20 -7.02 19.25
N ARG A 300 -15.26 -7.79 19.48
CA ARG A 300 -15.89 -7.94 20.80
C ARG A 300 -14.92 -8.53 21.84
N LYS A 301 -14.12 -9.52 21.46
CA LYS A 301 -13.10 -10.12 22.33
C LYS A 301 -12.02 -9.11 22.73
N LEU A 302 -11.52 -8.33 21.78
CA LEU A 302 -10.56 -7.24 22.04
C LEU A 302 -11.16 -6.13 22.91
N LYS A 303 -12.42 -5.74 22.65
CA LYS A 303 -13.13 -4.73 23.47
C LYS A 303 -13.29 -5.23 24.90
N LYS A 304 -13.70 -6.49 25.11
CA LYS A 304 -13.75 -7.14 26.43
C LYS A 304 -12.38 -7.18 27.12
N GLN A 305 -11.30 -7.45 26.39
CA GLN A 305 -9.94 -7.42 26.95
C GLN A 305 -9.48 -6.01 27.34
N LYS A 306 -9.79 -4.98 26.55
CA LYS A 306 -9.54 -3.57 26.90
C LYS A 306 -10.32 -3.16 28.15
N LEU A 307 -11.61 -3.53 28.23
CA LEU A 307 -12.46 -3.32 29.41
C LEU A 307 -11.89 -4.01 30.65
N LYS A 308 -11.43 -5.27 30.54
CA LYS A 308 -10.73 -5.97 31.63
C LYS A 308 -9.45 -5.23 32.05
N LYS A 309 -8.65 -4.73 31.10
CA LYS A 309 -7.41 -4.01 31.39
C LYS A 309 -7.66 -2.64 32.05
N GLN A 310 -8.75 -1.97 31.69
CA GLN A 310 -9.20 -0.73 32.33
C GLN A 310 -9.75 -0.99 33.74
N THR A 311 -10.54 -2.05 33.95
CA THR A 311 -11.02 -2.43 35.29
C THR A 311 -9.88 -2.87 36.21
N TYR A 312 -8.87 -3.57 35.70
CA TYR A 312 -7.66 -3.87 36.48
C TYR A 312 -6.86 -2.61 36.85
N ARG A 313 -6.77 -1.62 35.95
CA ARG A 313 -6.12 -0.32 36.25
C ARG A 313 -6.91 0.49 37.26
N SER A 314 -8.24 0.59 37.12
CA SER A 314 -9.07 1.30 38.09
C SER A 314 -9.08 0.62 39.45
N ALA A 315 -9.02 -0.72 39.51
CA ALA A 315 -8.91 -1.48 40.76
C ALA A 315 -7.55 -1.28 41.45
N LEU A 316 -6.47 -1.13 40.68
CA LEU A 316 -5.15 -0.77 41.21
C LEU A 316 -5.15 0.67 41.75
N ASP A 317 -5.81 1.61 41.05
CA ASP A 317 -5.91 3.01 41.48
C ASP A 317 -6.82 3.20 42.71
N THR A 318 -7.85 2.36 42.90
CA THR A 318 -8.68 2.36 44.13
C THR A 318 -7.97 1.71 45.31
N ASN A 319 -7.19 0.64 45.08
CA ASN A 319 -6.40 0.00 46.15
C ASN A 319 -5.20 0.84 46.60
N ALA A 320 -4.68 1.73 45.75
CA ALA A 320 -3.67 2.71 46.15
C ALA A 320 -4.23 3.83 47.06
N LYS A 321 -5.56 3.99 47.16
CA LYS A 321 -6.23 4.98 48.00
C LYS A 321 -6.79 4.42 49.32
N ALA A 322 -6.73 3.11 49.54
CA ALA A 322 -7.09 2.49 50.81
C ALA A 322 -5.82 2.34 51.66
N ASN A 323 -5.80 2.94 52.85
CA ASN A 323 -4.69 2.88 53.81
C ASN A 323 -4.30 1.41 54.09
N LEU A 324 -3.18 0.97 53.54
CA LEU A 324 -2.58 -0.33 53.86
C LEU A 324 -1.83 -0.25 55.19
N SER A 325 -2.09 -1.21 56.08
CA SER A 325 -1.31 -1.44 57.29
C SER A 325 0.15 -1.80 56.94
N LYS A 326 1.11 -1.46 57.81
CA LYS A 326 2.56 -1.69 57.56
C LYS A 326 2.90 -3.17 57.31
N ASP A 327 2.11 -4.11 57.85
CA ASP A 327 2.37 -5.54 57.71
C ASP A 327 1.94 -6.07 56.32
N ASP A 328 0.89 -5.51 55.71
CA ASP A 328 0.45 -5.88 54.35
C ASP A 328 1.40 -5.37 53.27
N LEU A 329 2.08 -4.24 53.49
CA LEU A 329 3.11 -3.72 52.59
C LEU A 329 4.34 -4.64 52.49
N THR A 330 4.72 -5.32 53.59
CA THR A 330 5.88 -6.22 53.59
C THR A 330 5.61 -7.57 52.89
N SER A 331 4.35 -8.05 52.92
CA SER A 331 3.95 -9.26 52.20
C SER A 331 3.80 -9.00 50.69
N LEU A 332 3.21 -7.86 50.31
CA LEU A 332 3.05 -7.44 48.92
C LEU A 332 4.38 -7.12 48.23
N THR A 333 5.33 -6.50 48.93
CA THR A 333 6.68 -6.23 48.41
C THR A 333 7.45 -7.53 48.15
N LYS A 334 7.39 -8.51 49.06
CA LYS A 334 7.99 -9.84 48.84
C LYS A 334 7.39 -10.58 47.63
N VAL A 335 6.07 -10.52 47.46
CA VAL A 335 5.39 -11.12 46.31
C VAL A 335 5.79 -10.39 45.02
N ALA A 336 5.79 -9.06 45.01
CA ALA A 336 6.20 -8.23 43.87
C ALA A 336 7.67 -8.49 43.48
N GLU A 337 8.58 -8.56 44.43
CA GLU A 337 9.99 -8.89 44.20
C GLU A 337 10.15 -10.30 43.59
N SER A 338 9.38 -11.29 44.06
CA SER A 338 9.42 -12.65 43.50
C SER A 338 8.94 -12.67 42.04
N VAL A 339 7.93 -11.87 41.70
CA VAL A 339 7.36 -11.76 40.36
C VAL A 339 8.32 -10.99 39.44
N PHE A 340 8.89 -9.88 39.90
CA PHE A 340 9.91 -9.13 39.17
C PHE A 340 11.16 -9.98 38.90
N LYS A 341 11.61 -10.78 39.88
CA LYS A 341 12.74 -11.69 39.71
C LYS A 341 12.43 -12.79 38.67
N LYS A 342 11.21 -13.33 38.67
CA LYS A 342 10.75 -14.29 37.63
C LYS A 342 10.66 -13.67 36.23
N ILE A 343 10.17 -12.43 36.11
CA ILE A 343 10.08 -11.71 34.83
C ILE A 343 11.47 -11.36 34.30
N LYS A 344 12.36 -10.85 35.16
CA LYS A 344 13.75 -10.51 34.82
C LYS A 344 14.54 -11.75 34.41
N ASN A 345 14.34 -12.89 35.07
CA ASN A 345 14.92 -14.16 34.66
C ASN A 345 14.39 -14.64 33.31
N LYS A 346 13.07 -14.55 33.04
CA LYS A 346 12.51 -14.88 31.72
C LYS A 346 13.03 -13.98 30.60
N GLN A 347 13.17 -12.67 30.86
CA GLN A 347 13.74 -11.72 29.91
C GLN A 347 15.23 -12.00 29.66
N ASN A 348 16.03 -12.25 30.70
CA ASN A 348 17.43 -12.62 30.56
C ASN A 348 17.61 -13.95 29.82
N LEU A 349 16.72 -14.92 30.02
CA LEU A 349 16.72 -16.18 29.26
C LEU A 349 16.35 -15.97 27.78
N ALA A 350 15.43 -15.06 27.48
CA ALA A 350 15.07 -14.69 26.11
C ALA A 350 16.19 -13.93 25.40
N ILE A 351 16.86 -13.01 26.12
CA ILE A 351 18.02 -12.25 25.63
C ILE A 351 19.23 -13.17 25.39
N SER A 352 19.48 -14.14 26.27
CA SER A 352 20.58 -15.12 26.08
C SER A 352 20.33 -16.06 24.90
N LYS A 353 19.07 -16.50 24.70
CA LYS A 353 18.66 -17.27 23.51
C LYS A 353 18.78 -16.46 22.22
N SER A 354 18.43 -15.17 22.26
CA SER A 354 18.60 -14.23 21.14
C SER A 354 20.09 -14.04 20.80
N LYS A 355 20.95 -13.74 21.79
CA LYS A 355 22.40 -13.59 21.58
C LYS A 355 23.06 -14.88 21.07
N ARG A 356 22.61 -16.07 21.50
CA ARG A 356 23.08 -17.35 20.95
C ARG A 356 22.66 -17.55 19.48
N LYS A 357 21.44 -17.17 19.10
CA LYS A 357 20.99 -17.20 17.70
C LYS A 357 21.79 -16.22 16.83
N GLN A 358 22.04 -15.00 17.32
CA GLN A 358 22.83 -13.98 16.63
C GLN A 358 24.30 -14.42 16.45
N LYS A 359 24.94 -15.01 17.47
CA LYS A 359 26.29 -15.59 17.33
C LYS A 359 26.36 -16.74 16.34
N LYS A 360 25.32 -17.58 16.26
CA LYS A 360 25.22 -18.64 15.24
C LYS A 360 25.07 -18.06 13.83
N LEU A 361 24.26 -17.01 13.67
CA LEU A 361 24.07 -16.31 12.39
C LEU A 361 25.35 -15.60 11.93
N ILE A 362 26.09 -14.98 12.84
CA ILE A 362 27.38 -14.34 12.55
C ILE A 362 28.42 -15.39 12.16
N LYS A 363 28.51 -16.52 12.87
CA LYS A 363 29.41 -17.64 12.48
C LYS A 363 29.02 -18.25 11.13
N PHE A 364 27.73 -18.33 10.83
CA PHE A 364 27.23 -18.80 9.54
C PHE A 364 27.61 -17.82 8.42
N ASN A 365 27.39 -16.52 8.61
CA ASN A 365 27.78 -15.49 7.65
C ASN A 365 29.29 -15.39 7.47
N GLN A 366 30.10 -15.53 8.54
CA GLN A 366 31.57 -15.57 8.42
C GLN A 366 32.05 -16.79 7.62
N LYS A 367 31.44 -17.97 7.81
CA LYS A 367 31.76 -19.15 6.99
C LYS A 367 31.35 -18.96 5.53
N MET A 368 30.18 -18.38 5.26
CA MET A 368 29.73 -18.02 3.92
C MET A 368 30.68 -17.04 3.21
N PHE A 369 31.13 -16.00 3.93
CA PHE A 369 32.09 -15.03 3.40
C PHE A 369 33.48 -15.65 3.13
N GLN A 370 33.95 -16.58 3.97
CA GLN A 370 35.19 -17.31 3.72
C GLN A 370 35.09 -18.23 2.50
N SER A 371 33.95 -18.90 2.29
CA SER A 371 33.71 -19.70 1.08
C SER A 371 33.59 -18.86 -0.18
N LEU A 372 33.03 -17.65 -0.10
CA LEU A 372 32.95 -16.72 -1.23
C LEU A 372 34.31 -16.13 -1.60
N ASN A 373 35.18 -15.82 -0.63
CA ASN A 373 36.55 -15.38 -0.89
C ASN A 373 37.44 -16.49 -1.49
N LEU A 374 37.19 -17.75 -1.16
CA LEU A 374 37.87 -18.88 -1.81
C LEU A 374 37.43 -19.07 -3.27
N PHE A 375 36.19 -18.70 -3.59
CA PHE A 375 35.64 -18.76 -4.95
C PHE A 375 36.16 -17.63 -5.86
N TYR A 376 36.44 -16.45 -5.28
CA TYR A 376 36.99 -15.29 -6.00
C TYR A 376 38.50 -15.37 -6.28
N ASN A 377 39.24 -16.26 -5.60
CA ASN A 377 40.67 -16.47 -5.84
C ASN A 377 40.98 -17.59 -6.86
N TYR A 378 39.96 -18.15 -7.50
CA TYR A 378 40.06 -19.21 -8.51
C TYR A 378 39.59 -18.79 -9.92
N TYR A 379 39.19 -17.53 -10.07
CA TYR A 379 39.00 -16.81 -11.34
C TYR A 379 39.87 -15.55 -11.28
#